data_AF-A0A7Y2AHK0-F1
#
_entry.id   AF-A0A7Y2AHK0-F1
#
_cell.length_a   1.000
_cell.length_b   1.000
_cell.length_c   1.000
_cell.angle_alpha   90.00
_cell.angle_beta   90.00
_cell.angle_gamma   90.00
#
_symmetry.space_group_name_H-M   'P 1'
#
loop_
_entity.id
_entity.type
_entity.pdbx_description
1 polymer ?
#
loop_
_entity_poly.entity_id
_entity_poly.type
_entity_poly.pdbx_seq_one_letter_code
_entity_poly.pdbx_strand_id
1 'polypeptide(L)'
;MKRRQISLLNVVLLVTTAAAVMAWWSLYQRNRILMVQMEHSRAEIAMARAEHAKVKAEFGLLTIDDATQIHAVAVPGPKLERTWTYRVYLPRGRNYFAAVQLNSLPAAGEVPVVTKPPGYKTTKALGTNKMGVGLTPGEYVITLYVAPKADGKFHYQV
;
A
#
# COMPACT_ATOMS: atom_id res chain seq x y z
N MET A 1 -14.13 -82.58 2.02
CA MET A 1 -13.51 -81.28 1.66
C MET A 1 -14.58 -80.35 1.09
N LYS A 2 -15.00 -79.29 1.79
CA LYS A 2 -15.98 -78.31 1.28
C LYS A 2 -15.28 -77.34 0.32
N ARG A 3 -15.60 -77.38 -0.98
CA ARG A 3 -15.17 -76.35 -1.96
C ARG A 3 -15.89 -75.04 -1.62
N ARG A 4 -15.14 -74.00 -1.24
CA ARG A 4 -15.68 -72.64 -1.09
C ARG A 4 -16.04 -72.13 -2.48
N GLN A 5 -17.33 -72.09 -2.81
CA GLN A 5 -17.81 -71.40 -4.01
C GLN A 5 -17.79 -69.90 -3.71
N ILE A 6 -16.81 -69.21 -4.27
CA ILE A 6 -16.72 -67.76 -4.21
C ILE A 6 -17.78 -67.22 -5.16
N SER A 7 -18.81 -66.55 -4.62
CA SER A 7 -19.82 -65.87 -5.43
C SER A 7 -19.17 -64.75 -6.24
N LEU A 8 -19.45 -64.73 -7.54
CA LEU A 8 -18.92 -63.76 -8.50
C LEU A 8 -19.23 -62.31 -8.08
N LEU A 9 -20.35 -62.12 -7.39
CA LEU A 9 -20.79 -60.83 -6.83
C LEU A 9 -19.83 -60.31 -5.75
N ASN A 10 -19.29 -61.18 -4.90
CA ASN A 10 -18.34 -60.79 -3.86
C ASN A 10 -17.00 -60.34 -4.46
N VAL A 11 -16.60 -60.92 -5.60
CA VAL A 11 -15.39 -60.52 -6.32
C VAL A 11 -15.57 -59.14 -6.92
N VAL A 12 -16.70 -58.88 -7.58
CA VAL A 12 -17.01 -57.56 -8.16
C VAL A 12 -17.04 -56.49 -7.07
N LEU A 13 -17.65 -56.79 -5.92
CA LEU A 13 -17.75 -55.85 -4.80
C LEU A 13 -16.39 -55.54 -4.16
N LEU A 14 -15.49 -56.53 -4.09
CA LEU A 14 -14.11 -56.32 -3.64
C LEU A 14 -13.32 -55.45 -4.61
N VAL A 15 -13.49 -55.65 -5.92
CA VAL A 15 -12.78 -54.86 -6.93
C VAL A 15 -13.25 -53.41 -6.94
N THR A 16 -14.56 -53.17 -6.87
CA THR A 16 -15.11 -51.81 -6.84
C THR A 16 -14.75 -51.06 -5.56
N THR A 17 -14.77 -51.73 -4.40
CA THR A 17 -14.33 -51.11 -3.13
C THR A 17 -12.84 -50.80 -3.12
N ALA A 18 -11.98 -51.71 -3.63
CA ALA A 18 -10.55 -51.44 -3.78
C ALA A 18 -10.28 -50.26 -4.73
N ALA A 19 -10.99 -50.18 -5.86
CA ALA A 19 -10.88 -49.06 -6.79
C ALA A 19 -11.32 -47.73 -6.15
N ALA A 20 -12.42 -47.72 -5.39
CA ALA A 20 -12.90 -46.54 -4.69
C ALA A 20 -11.90 -46.05 -3.63
N VAL A 21 -11.29 -46.96 -2.86
CA VAL A 21 -10.27 -46.61 -1.86
C VAL A 21 -9.02 -46.04 -2.54
N MET A 22 -8.55 -46.63 -3.64
CA MET A 22 -7.41 -46.11 -4.39
C MET A 22 -7.70 -44.73 -5.00
N ALA A 23 -8.90 -44.53 -5.56
CA ALA A 23 -9.31 -43.23 -6.11
C ALA A 23 -9.39 -42.17 -5.01
N TRP A 24 -9.99 -42.49 -3.86
CA TRP A 24 -10.05 -41.60 -2.70
C TRP A 24 -8.67 -41.23 -2.20
N TRP A 25 -7.77 -42.22 -2.05
CA TRP A 25 -6.40 -41.98 -1.60
C TRP A 25 -5.63 -41.09 -2.57
N SER A 26 -5.78 -41.33 -3.88
CA SER A 26 -5.15 -40.51 -4.92
C SER A 26 -5.63 -39.07 -4.87
N LEU A 27 -6.94 -38.85 -4.72
CA LEU A 27 -7.52 -37.51 -4.57
C LEU A 27 -7.05 -36.82 -3.29
N TYR A 28 -7.01 -37.54 -2.17
CA TYR A 28 -6.52 -37.01 -0.90
C TYR A 28 -5.06 -36.54 -0.98
N GLN A 29 -4.19 -37.35 -1.62
CA GLN A 29 -2.79 -36.97 -1.82
C GLN A 29 -2.64 -35.73 -2.71
N ARG A 30 -3.41 -35.64 -3.81
CA ARG A 30 -3.39 -34.46 -4.70
C ARG A 30 -3.82 -33.19 -3.95
N ASN A 31 -4.87 -33.26 -3.14
CA ASN A 31 -5.35 -32.11 -2.36
C ASN A 31 -4.29 -31.61 -1.36
N ARG A 32 -3.53 -32.51 -0.74
CA ARG A 32 -2.43 -32.11 0.17
C ARG A 32 -1.32 -31.35 -0.57
N ILE A 33 -0.91 -31.82 -1.74
CA ILE A 33 0.15 -31.18 -2.54
C ILE A 33 -0.31 -29.79 -2.99
N LEU A 34 -1.57 -29.67 -3.44
CA LEU A 34 -2.14 -28.39 -3.85
C LEU A 34 -2.17 -27.36 -2.71
N MET A 35 -2.50 -27.78 -1.48
CA MET A 35 -2.49 -26.87 -0.33
C MET A 35 -1.08 -26.32 -0.05
N VAL A 36 -0.05 -27.18 -0.07
CA VAL A 36 1.34 -26.74 0.15
C VAL A 36 1.80 -25.79 -0.96
N GLN A 37 1.44 -26.07 -2.22
CA GLN A 37 1.75 -25.17 -3.34
C GLN A 37 1.07 -23.81 -3.19
N MET A 38 -0.21 -23.79 -2.77
CA MET A 38 -0.92 -22.53 -2.54
C MET A 38 -0.28 -21.70 -1.42
N GLU A 39 0.23 -22.33 -0.36
CA GLU A 39 0.94 -21.62 0.71
C GLU A 39 2.25 -21.00 0.21
N HIS A 40 3.05 -21.75 -0.57
CA HIS A 40 4.26 -21.20 -1.19
C HIS A 40 3.95 -20.06 -2.16
N SER A 41 2.98 -20.22 -3.06
CA SER A 41 2.60 -19.13 -3.97
C SER A 41 2.08 -17.90 -3.23
N ARG A 42 1.35 -18.06 -2.12
CA ARG A 42 0.93 -16.93 -1.29
C ARG A 42 2.12 -16.20 -0.66
N ALA A 43 3.11 -16.94 -0.16
CA ALA A 43 4.32 -16.36 0.40
C ALA A 43 5.13 -15.60 -0.67
N GLU A 44 5.32 -16.19 -1.84
CA GLU A 44 6.01 -15.55 -2.98
C GLU A 44 5.28 -14.28 -3.43
N ILE A 45 3.96 -14.31 -3.56
CA ILE A 45 3.16 -13.13 -3.90
C ILE A 45 3.29 -12.05 -2.83
N ALA A 46 3.29 -12.42 -1.54
CA ALA A 46 3.47 -11.47 -0.46
C ALA A 46 4.86 -10.81 -0.50
N MET A 47 5.91 -11.60 -0.75
CA MET A 47 7.28 -11.09 -0.90
C MET A 47 7.42 -10.17 -2.11
N ALA A 48 6.91 -10.58 -3.28
CA ALA A 48 6.95 -9.77 -4.49
C ALA A 48 6.20 -8.44 -4.31
N ARG A 49 5.05 -8.45 -3.60
CA ARG A 49 4.33 -7.23 -3.25
C ARG A 49 5.13 -6.34 -2.29
N ALA A 50 5.80 -6.91 -1.31
CA ALA A 50 6.64 -6.17 -0.37
C ALA A 50 7.85 -5.53 -1.07
N GLU A 51 8.52 -6.26 -1.97
CA GLU A 51 9.61 -5.73 -2.79
C GLU A 51 9.14 -4.63 -3.72
N HIS A 52 8.01 -4.81 -4.38
CA HIS A 52 7.44 -3.78 -5.24
C HIS A 52 7.02 -2.54 -4.46
N ALA A 53 6.48 -2.70 -3.25
CA ALA A 53 6.20 -1.59 -2.34
C ALA A 53 7.48 -0.85 -1.91
N LYS A 54 8.56 -1.59 -1.62
CA LYS A 54 9.86 -1.03 -1.28
C LYS A 54 10.47 -0.23 -2.44
N VAL A 55 10.48 -0.81 -3.64
CA VAL A 55 10.95 -0.13 -4.87
C VAL A 55 10.15 1.14 -5.10
N LYS A 56 8.82 1.09 -5.01
CA LYS A 56 7.97 2.27 -5.15
C LYS A 56 8.29 3.36 -4.10
N ALA A 57 8.57 2.98 -2.86
CA ALA A 57 8.98 3.91 -1.82
C ALA A 57 10.35 4.55 -2.12
N GLU A 58 11.32 3.77 -2.63
CA GLU A 58 12.65 4.27 -3.01
C GLU A 58 12.61 5.32 -4.14
N PHE A 59 11.65 5.20 -5.07
CA PHE A 59 11.48 6.13 -6.18
C PHE A 59 10.43 7.23 -5.93
N GLY A 60 9.77 7.23 -4.75
CA GLY A 60 8.70 8.17 -4.44
C GLY A 60 7.50 8.06 -5.40
N LEU A 61 7.21 6.87 -5.93
CA LEU A 61 6.03 6.65 -6.75
C LEU A 61 4.79 6.66 -5.86
N LEU A 62 3.85 7.55 -6.19
CA LEU A 62 2.56 7.59 -5.54
C LEU A 62 1.74 6.36 -5.97
N THR A 63 1.32 5.55 -5.01
CA THR A 63 0.37 4.46 -5.24
C THR A 63 -0.99 4.90 -4.74
N ILE A 64 -1.98 4.84 -5.62
CA ILE A 64 -3.37 5.23 -5.32
C ILE A 64 -4.16 3.93 -5.16
N ASP A 65 -4.30 3.45 -3.93
CA ASP A 65 -5.08 2.24 -3.64
C ASP A 65 -6.60 2.52 -3.63
N ASP A 66 -6.98 3.77 -3.35
CA ASP A 66 -8.38 4.24 -3.36
C ASP A 66 -8.47 5.63 -4.01
N ALA A 67 -9.06 5.70 -5.21
CA ALA A 67 -9.18 6.94 -5.98
C ALA A 67 -10.14 7.99 -5.38
N THR A 68 -10.77 7.72 -4.24
CA THR A 68 -11.64 8.66 -3.52
C THR A 68 -10.93 9.36 -2.36
N GLN A 69 -9.73 8.89 -2.01
CA GLN A 69 -8.93 9.41 -0.90
C GLN A 69 -7.78 10.29 -1.40
N ILE A 70 -7.33 11.21 -0.54
CA ILE A 70 -6.11 11.98 -0.79
C ILE A 70 -4.93 11.06 -0.48
N HIS A 71 -4.00 10.93 -1.42
CA HIS A 71 -2.77 10.18 -1.22
C HIS A 71 -1.57 11.13 -1.25
N ALA A 72 -0.60 10.93 -0.38
CA ALA A 72 0.63 11.69 -0.38
C ALA A 72 1.83 10.80 -0.05
N VAL A 73 2.92 10.95 -0.81
CA VAL A 73 4.19 10.27 -0.53
C VAL A 73 5.33 11.28 -0.54
N ALA A 74 6.28 11.15 0.38
CA ALA A 74 7.50 11.93 0.36
C ALA A 74 8.33 11.52 -0.87
N VAL A 75 8.77 12.51 -1.66
CA VAL A 75 9.62 12.26 -2.81
C VAL A 75 11.07 12.31 -2.33
N PRO A 76 11.85 11.23 -2.50
CA PRO A 76 13.27 11.25 -2.22
C PRO A 76 13.94 12.20 -3.22
N GLY A 77 14.53 13.27 -2.71
CA GLY A 77 15.25 14.29 -3.48
C GLY A 77 16.60 14.60 -2.84
N PRO A 78 17.43 15.46 -3.47
CA PRO A 78 18.64 15.95 -2.83
C PRO A 78 18.26 16.52 -1.46
N LYS A 79 18.94 16.05 -0.41
CA LYS A 79 18.73 16.50 0.98
C LYS A 79 19.22 17.93 1.12
N LEU A 80 18.48 18.86 0.54
CA LEU A 80 18.65 20.27 0.76
C LEU A 80 18.13 20.58 2.16
N GLU A 81 18.92 21.30 2.94
CA GLU A 81 18.51 21.68 4.29
C GLU A 81 17.16 22.42 4.22
N ARG A 82 16.20 21.92 5.01
CA ARG A 82 14.86 22.52 5.14
C ARG A 82 14.02 22.54 3.86
N THR A 83 14.21 21.54 3.01
CA THR A 83 13.34 21.26 1.87
C THR A 83 12.60 19.94 2.07
N TRP A 84 11.29 19.94 1.84
CA TRP A 84 10.46 18.74 1.84
C TRP A 84 9.61 18.69 0.58
N THR A 85 9.74 17.62 -0.20
CA THR A 85 8.96 17.43 -1.42
C THR A 85 8.00 16.26 -1.24
N TYR A 86 6.74 16.49 -1.62
CA TYR A 86 5.68 15.49 -1.56
C TYR A 86 5.00 15.38 -2.92
N ARG A 87 4.69 14.15 -3.34
CA ARG A 87 3.79 13.90 -4.47
C ARG A 87 2.42 13.60 -3.89
N VAL A 88 1.42 14.39 -4.29
CA VAL A 88 0.07 14.37 -3.73
C VAL A 88 -0.95 14.12 -4.83
N TYR A 89 -1.87 13.20 -4.61
CA TYR A 89 -3.05 12.98 -5.44
C TYR A 89 -4.29 13.53 -4.77
N LEU A 90 -5.04 14.33 -5.52
CA LEU A 90 -6.29 14.95 -5.12
C LEU A 90 -7.45 14.33 -5.90
N PRO A 91 -8.40 13.65 -5.24
CA PRO A 91 -9.49 12.97 -5.91
C PRO A 91 -10.52 13.94 -6.49
N ARG A 92 -11.30 13.51 -7.50
CA ARG A 92 -12.30 14.36 -8.17
C ARG A 92 -13.50 14.67 -7.27
N GLY A 93 -14.22 15.75 -7.61
CA GLY A 93 -15.50 16.10 -6.97
C GLY A 93 -15.40 16.90 -5.67
N ARG A 94 -14.23 17.46 -5.34
CA ARG A 94 -14.02 18.33 -4.18
C ARG A 94 -13.11 19.50 -4.52
N ASN A 95 -13.20 20.58 -3.74
CA ASN A 95 -12.28 21.71 -3.80
C ASN A 95 -11.19 21.53 -2.74
N TYR A 96 -9.93 21.69 -3.14
CA TYR A 96 -8.79 21.51 -2.24
C TYR A 96 -8.05 22.82 -2.02
N PHE A 97 -7.53 22.96 -0.81
CA PHE A 97 -6.69 24.08 -0.41
C PHE A 97 -5.43 23.53 0.24
N ALA A 98 -4.27 24.02 -0.20
CA ALA A 98 -3.00 23.70 0.44
C ALA A 98 -2.70 24.70 1.57
N ALA A 99 -2.22 24.17 2.69
CA ALA A 99 -1.94 24.89 3.93
C ALA A 99 -0.66 24.35 4.56
N VAL A 100 0.19 25.22 5.11
CA VAL A 100 1.42 24.81 5.80
C VAL A 100 1.34 25.15 7.27
N GLN A 101 1.59 24.15 8.13
CA GLN A 101 1.75 24.32 9.58
C GLN A 101 3.21 24.02 9.96
N LEU A 102 3.81 24.93 10.72
CA LEU A 102 5.27 24.97 10.95
C LEU A 102 5.65 24.65 12.40
N ASN A 103 4.66 24.52 13.28
CA ASN A 103 4.89 24.09 14.64
C ASN A 103 5.12 22.58 14.61
N SER A 104 6.29 22.14 15.09
CA SER A 104 6.68 20.71 15.15
C SER A 104 6.92 20.06 13.78
N LEU A 105 7.63 20.73 12.86
CA LEU A 105 8.15 20.05 11.67
C LEU A 105 9.07 18.89 12.12
N PRO A 106 8.85 17.67 11.61
CA PRO A 106 9.68 16.53 11.96
C PRO A 106 11.09 16.69 11.36
N ALA A 107 12.06 15.93 11.86
CA ALA A 107 13.39 15.96 11.29
C ALA A 107 13.34 15.59 9.79
N ALA A 108 14.29 16.07 8.99
CA ALA A 108 14.31 15.83 7.55
C ALA A 108 14.20 14.32 7.24
N GLY A 109 13.15 13.91 6.51
CA GLY A 109 12.90 12.50 6.14
C GLY A 109 11.89 11.76 7.02
N GLU A 110 11.37 12.37 8.09
CA GLU A 110 10.33 11.78 8.93
C GLU A 110 8.93 12.19 8.48
N VAL A 111 7.96 11.27 8.62
CA VAL A 111 6.55 11.53 8.27
C VAL A 111 5.88 12.28 9.43
N PRO A 112 5.28 13.45 9.20
CA PRO A 112 4.58 14.18 10.26
C PRO A 112 3.34 13.43 10.73
N VAL A 113 3.23 13.18 12.04
CA VAL A 113 2.02 12.61 12.66
C VAL A 113 1.05 13.75 12.96
N VAL A 114 0.01 13.90 12.13
CA VAL A 114 -1.02 14.93 12.33
C VAL A 114 -2.03 14.44 13.38
N THR A 115 -1.90 14.90 14.62
CA THR A 115 -2.82 14.53 15.71
C THR A 115 -4.09 15.38 15.74
N LYS A 116 -4.09 16.57 15.12
CA LYS A 116 -5.28 17.44 14.93
C LYS A 116 -5.15 18.23 13.62
N PRO A 117 -6.24 18.44 12.87
CA PRO A 117 -6.19 19.29 11.69
C PRO A 117 -5.80 20.74 12.07
N PRO A 118 -5.07 21.46 11.20
CA PRO A 118 -4.61 22.81 11.48
C PRO A 118 -5.81 23.76 11.69
N GLY A 119 -5.72 24.59 12.73
CA GLY A 119 -6.66 25.69 12.93
C GLY A 119 -6.38 26.84 11.96
N TYR A 120 -7.38 27.67 11.68
CA TYR A 120 -7.26 28.84 10.78
C TYR A 120 -6.11 29.81 11.14
N LYS A 121 -5.69 29.85 12.41
CA LYS A 121 -4.58 30.69 12.91
C LYS A 121 -3.19 30.11 12.64
N THR A 122 -3.08 28.80 12.39
CA THR A 122 -1.81 28.10 12.13
C THR A 122 -1.58 27.83 10.64
N THR A 123 -2.55 28.18 9.81
CA THR A 123 -2.53 28.02 8.36
C THR A 123 -2.07 29.33 7.71
N LYS A 124 -0.87 29.35 7.14
CA LYS A 124 -0.44 30.43 6.25
C LYS A 124 -0.59 30.00 4.79
N ALA A 125 -1.10 30.93 4.00
CA ALA A 125 -1.25 30.83 2.58
C ALA A 125 0.07 30.90 1.83
N LEU A 126 0.15 30.19 0.70
CA LEU A 126 1.20 30.39 -0.30
C LEU A 126 1.08 31.79 -0.92
N GLY A 127 2.08 32.64 -0.72
CA GLY A 127 2.35 33.82 -1.56
C GLY A 127 1.34 34.99 -1.54
N THR A 128 0.18 34.88 -0.91
CA THR A 128 -0.80 35.98 -0.78
C THR A 128 -1.52 35.90 0.56
N ASN A 129 -2.12 36.99 1.06
CA ASN A 129 -2.97 37.01 2.26
C ASN A 129 -4.25 36.12 2.18
N LYS A 130 -4.34 35.16 1.25
CA LYS A 130 -5.51 34.31 1.01
C LYS A 130 -5.23 32.85 1.32
N MET A 131 -5.95 32.29 2.28
CA MET A 131 -5.83 30.92 2.81
C MET A 131 -5.94 29.84 1.69
N GLY A 132 -4.83 29.56 1.02
CA GLY A 132 -4.67 28.45 0.07
C GLY A 132 -4.66 28.85 -1.40
N VAL A 133 -3.88 28.12 -2.19
CA VAL A 133 -4.08 28.02 -3.64
C VAL A 133 -5.17 26.98 -3.86
N GLY A 134 -6.23 27.36 -4.59
CA GLY A 134 -7.24 26.39 -5.01
C GLY A 134 -6.58 25.38 -5.94
N LEU A 135 -6.55 24.11 -5.52
CA LEU A 135 -6.01 23.02 -6.34
C LEU A 135 -7.18 22.28 -6.98
N THR A 136 -7.10 22.09 -8.30
CA THR A 136 -8.01 21.19 -9.01
C THR A 136 -7.66 19.73 -8.68
N PRO A 137 -8.57 18.77 -8.87
CA PRO A 137 -8.24 17.35 -8.78
C PRO A 137 -7.11 16.95 -9.72
N GLY A 138 -6.20 16.09 -9.28
CA GLY A 138 -5.04 15.67 -10.05
C GLY A 138 -3.83 15.30 -9.19
N GLU A 139 -2.71 15.04 -9.85
CA GLU A 139 -1.43 14.80 -9.20
C GLU A 139 -0.58 16.08 -9.18
N TYR A 140 0.01 16.37 -8.02
CA TYR A 140 0.83 17.54 -7.78
C TYR A 140 2.13 17.14 -7.11
N VAL A 141 3.21 17.85 -7.44
CA VAL A 141 4.45 17.81 -6.66
C VAL A 141 4.53 19.12 -5.87
N ILE A 142 4.46 19.01 -4.56
CA ILE A 142 4.47 20.14 -3.63
C ILE A 142 5.83 20.16 -2.94
N THR A 143 6.57 21.27 -3.07
CA THR A 143 7.89 21.42 -2.46
C THR A 143 7.88 22.53 -1.44
N LEU A 144 7.95 22.17 -0.16
CA LEU A 144 8.07 23.11 0.94
C LEU A 144 9.55 23.48 1.12
N TYR A 145 9.86 24.77 1.08
CA TYR A 145 11.19 25.28 1.37
C TYR A 145 11.14 26.37 2.45
N VAL A 146 12.05 26.28 3.43
CA VAL A 146 12.21 27.28 4.50
C VAL A 146 13.51 28.06 4.28
N ALA A 147 13.37 29.28 3.77
CA ALA A 147 14.48 30.20 3.60
C ALA A 147 14.78 30.95 4.91
N PRO A 148 16.03 30.99 5.39
CA PRO A 148 16.43 31.97 6.38
C PRO A 148 16.43 33.36 5.72
N LYS A 149 15.80 34.33 6.35
CA LYS A 149 15.83 35.72 5.89
C LYS A 149 16.90 36.49 6.66
N ALA A 150 17.42 37.55 6.05
CA ALA A 150 18.47 38.39 6.64
C ALA A 150 18.07 39.08 7.96
N ASP A 151 16.77 39.16 8.28
CA ASP A 151 16.24 39.69 9.55
C ASP A 151 16.15 38.64 10.67
N GLY A 152 16.68 37.42 10.45
CA GLY A 152 16.60 36.30 11.39
C GLY A 152 15.24 35.60 11.43
N LYS A 153 14.26 36.03 10.62
CA LYS A 153 12.94 35.37 10.49
C LYS A 153 12.98 34.35 9.36
N PHE A 154 12.12 33.34 9.44
CA PHE A 154 11.97 32.35 8.38
C PHE A 154 10.87 32.75 7.40
N HIS A 155 11.16 32.61 6.11
CA HIS A 155 10.19 32.76 5.02
C HIS A 155 9.94 31.40 4.35
N TYR A 156 8.71 31.20 3.90
CA TYR A 156 8.24 29.93 3.38
C TYR A 156 7.83 30.10 1.93
N GLN A 157 8.28 29.19 1.09
CA GLN A 157 7.87 29.07 -0.30
C GLN A 157 7.41 27.64 -0.55
N VAL A 158 6.34 27.51 -1.32
CA VAL A 158 5.76 26.23 -1.73
C VAL A 158 5.51 26.26 -3.22
#